data_AF-A0A4T2BRC9-F1
#
_entry.id   AF-A0A4T2BRC9-F1
#
_cell.length_a   1.000
_cell.length_b   1.000
_cell.length_c   1.000
_cell.angle_alpha   90.00
_cell.angle_beta   90.00
_cell.angle_gamma   90.00
#
_symmetry.space_group_name_H-M   'P 1'
#
loop_
_entity.id
_entity.type
_entity.pdbx_description
1 polymer ?
#
loop_
_entity_poly.entity_id
_entity_poly.type
_entity_poly.pdbx_seq_one_letter_code
_entity_poly.pdbx_strand_id
1 'polypeptide(L)'
;MPPILGPFTGTLAGSRAPKSARSHLRLAGHPRKELITVKMKKIVAIGAAVGVAIAGFAFAAPANAEPVSNSYVLVGSDTLQDSVNALTNGTSISGSFVRVTSAGATVGSFDAFGSSSIQTKPNGPYFGRPSGSGAGVNALRASINGTALYSGNAAVPTKTISGQVDIARSSSGPGANANAAGLLLYVPYSRDAVSYAYKGDSAAIGALTTAQLKQVYESNTPVTINGAVVVPRLPQGSSGTRSFFLSAIGVTTLGSTVNDVNNTTPENDASVLGANEIIPFSAASWVAQSNGATGVSTIGTTGVQLGSTNGIAPFTGTGTALVPNSAYYSSTLGRDTYVVVEYKRVNSNDPAYDANLAALIDPTVGQSLTNFGSFATTSGAVKKKFGFLAPVSTTAQRAFATI
;
A
#
# COMPACT_ATOMS: atom_id res chain seq x y z
N MET A 1 37.44 61.14 35.31
CA MET A 1 36.34 62.12 35.22
C MET A 1 35.03 61.37 35.05
N PRO A 2 34.16 61.35 36.08
CA PRO A 2 32.81 60.76 36.10
C PRO A 2 31.78 61.90 35.77
N PRO A 3 30.41 61.85 35.97
CA PRO A 3 29.59 61.16 37.00
C PRO A 3 28.44 60.25 36.44
N ILE A 4 27.97 59.16 37.09
CA ILE A 4 27.25 58.99 38.39
C ILE A 4 25.74 59.36 38.23
N LEU A 5 24.72 58.53 38.56
CA LEU A 5 24.27 58.04 39.88
C LEU A 5 23.18 56.94 39.73
N GLY A 6 23.17 55.94 40.62
CA GLY A 6 22.07 54.98 40.85
C GLY A 6 21.11 55.41 41.96
N PRO A 7 20.72 54.51 42.90
CA PRO A 7 19.44 53.78 42.91
C PRO A 7 18.61 54.00 44.20
N PHE A 8 17.38 53.50 44.29
CA PHE A 8 16.69 53.35 45.59
C PHE A 8 15.76 52.12 45.69
N THR A 9 15.89 51.48 46.85
CA THR A 9 15.27 50.26 47.39
C THR A 9 14.10 50.57 48.33
N GLY A 10 13.21 49.60 48.61
CA GLY A 10 12.65 49.43 49.98
C GLY A 10 11.13 49.23 50.16
N THR A 11 10.73 47.95 50.29
CA THR A 11 9.93 47.28 51.36
C THR A 11 8.99 48.09 52.29
N LEU A 12 7.74 47.64 52.51
CA LEU A 12 7.21 47.14 53.81
C LEU A 12 5.70 46.83 53.82
N ALA A 13 5.37 45.84 54.67
CA ALA A 13 4.08 45.20 54.90
C ALA A 13 3.20 45.94 55.92
N GLY A 14 1.90 45.57 55.97
CA GLY A 14 1.25 45.30 57.27
C GLY A 14 -0.01 46.08 57.66
N SER A 15 -1.14 45.36 57.58
CA SER A 15 -2.11 45.17 58.67
C SER A 15 -3.37 46.07 58.84
N ARG A 16 -4.47 45.31 59.00
CA ARG A 16 -5.64 45.45 59.90
C ARG A 16 -6.81 46.41 59.58
N ALA A 17 -7.99 45.77 59.65
CA ALA A 17 -9.40 46.19 59.62
C ALA A 17 -9.79 47.12 60.82
N PRO A 18 -11.08 47.40 61.18
CA PRO A 18 -12.40 46.93 60.66
C PRO A 18 -13.55 48.00 60.66
N LYS A 19 -14.79 47.60 60.27
CA LYS A 19 -16.13 48.00 60.80
C LYS A 19 -17.23 47.33 59.92
N SER A 20 -18.04 46.38 60.43
CA SER A 20 -19.31 46.54 61.21
C SER A 20 -20.45 47.12 60.34
N ALA A 21 -21.70 46.62 60.24
CA ALA A 21 -22.47 45.55 60.90
C ALA A 21 -23.84 45.36 60.20
N ARG A 22 -24.48 44.18 60.40
CA ARG A 22 -25.93 43.88 60.60
C ARG A 22 -26.91 44.26 59.45
N SER A 23 -27.99 43.53 59.10
CA SER A 23 -28.81 42.54 59.82
C SER A 23 -29.92 41.93 58.92
N HIS A 24 -30.24 40.65 59.18
CA HIS A 24 -31.57 40.02 59.28
C HIS A 24 -32.59 39.95 58.09
N LEU A 25 -32.83 38.70 57.64
CA LEU A 25 -34.07 37.90 57.85
C LEU A 25 -35.10 37.71 56.70
N ARG A 26 -35.32 36.41 56.39
CA ARG A 26 -36.54 35.64 55.98
C ARG A 26 -37.01 35.52 54.51
N LEU A 27 -36.90 34.26 54.04
CA LEU A 27 -37.97 33.29 53.65
C LEU A 27 -38.71 33.36 52.30
N ALA A 28 -38.54 32.25 51.56
CA ALA A 28 -39.46 31.49 50.68
C ALA A 28 -40.19 32.16 49.50
N GLY A 29 -40.04 31.55 48.32
CA GLY A 29 -40.94 31.71 47.17
C GLY A 29 -40.39 31.09 45.88
N HIS A 30 -40.76 29.84 45.59
CA HIS A 30 -40.65 29.25 44.25
C HIS A 30 -41.78 29.82 43.36
N PRO A 31 -41.52 30.08 42.07
CA PRO A 31 -42.36 29.37 41.08
C PRO A 31 -41.64 28.93 39.79
N ARG A 32 -42.03 27.73 39.35
CA ARG A 32 -42.26 27.19 37.99
C ARG A 32 -41.41 27.71 36.82
N LYS A 33 -40.72 26.77 36.17
CA LYS A 33 -40.51 26.75 34.71
C LYS A 33 -41.10 25.48 34.12
N GLU A 34 -41.80 25.66 33.01
CA GLU A 34 -42.64 24.70 32.29
C GLU A 34 -41.89 23.46 31.80
N LEU A 35 -42.54 22.29 31.95
CA LEU A 35 -42.19 21.06 31.25
C LEU A 35 -42.83 21.08 29.85
N ILE A 36 -42.00 21.03 28.80
CA ILE A 36 -42.45 20.61 27.47
C ILE A 36 -42.58 19.09 27.49
N THR A 37 -43.83 18.61 27.41
CA THR A 37 -44.19 17.19 27.32
C THR A 37 -44.11 16.75 25.86
N VAL A 38 -43.15 15.89 25.50
CA VAL A 38 -43.22 15.08 24.27
C VAL A 38 -43.80 13.72 24.62
N LYS A 39 -45.00 13.43 24.11
CA LYS A 39 -45.71 12.15 24.25
C LYS A 39 -44.98 11.04 23.47
N MET A 40 -44.25 10.17 24.15
CA MET A 40 -43.80 8.88 23.60
C MET A 40 -44.97 7.87 23.65
N LYS A 41 -45.45 7.42 22.48
CA LYS A 41 -46.35 6.28 22.38
C LYS A 41 -45.55 4.98 22.56
N LYS A 42 -46.11 4.10 23.40
CA LYS A 42 -45.59 2.79 23.81
C LYS A 42 -45.52 1.83 22.62
N ILE A 43 -44.37 1.17 22.44
CA ILE A 43 -44.28 -0.20 21.93
C ILE A 43 -43.41 -0.96 22.93
N VAL A 44 -43.99 -1.96 23.60
CA VAL A 44 -43.38 -2.91 24.54
C VAL A 44 -43.34 -4.25 23.80
N ALA A 45 -42.15 -4.74 23.41
CA ALA A 45 -41.37 -5.87 23.98
C ALA A 45 -41.95 -7.27 23.58
N ILE A 46 -41.22 -8.39 23.37
CA ILE A 46 -40.08 -9.08 24.03
C ILE A 46 -39.54 -10.12 22.99
N GLY A 47 -38.25 -10.37 22.76
CA GLY A 47 -37.24 -11.09 23.57
C GLY A 47 -36.21 -11.76 22.61
N ALA A 48 -34.98 -12.14 22.95
CA ALA A 48 -34.26 -12.24 24.22
C ALA A 48 -32.77 -11.93 23.99
N ALA A 49 -32.15 -11.30 24.99
CA ALA A 49 -30.73 -10.97 25.05
C ALA A 49 -30.01 -11.90 26.04
N VAL A 50 -28.77 -12.31 25.73
CA VAL A 50 -27.68 -12.60 26.66
C VAL A 50 -26.38 -12.27 25.89
N GLY A 51 -25.72 -11.13 26.12
CA GLY A 51 -24.61 -10.92 27.08
C GLY A 51 -23.29 -10.89 26.27
N VAL A 52 -22.37 -9.93 26.36
CA VAL A 52 -21.91 -9.05 27.44
C VAL A 52 -21.35 -7.76 26.78
N ALA A 53 -21.69 -6.60 27.34
CA ALA A 53 -21.03 -5.35 27.05
C ALA A 53 -19.75 -5.25 27.88
N ILE A 54 -18.58 -5.21 27.23
CA ILE A 54 -17.37 -4.61 27.80
C ILE A 54 -17.15 -3.30 27.05
N ALA A 55 -17.42 -2.20 27.74
CA ALA A 55 -17.03 -0.87 27.33
C ALA A 55 -15.51 -0.74 27.48
N GLY A 56 -14.78 -1.05 26.42
CA GLY A 56 -13.45 -0.53 26.18
C GLY A 56 -13.55 0.41 24.99
N PHE A 57 -13.08 1.65 25.12
CA PHE A 57 -12.87 2.56 23.99
C PHE A 57 -11.83 1.96 23.04
N ALA A 58 -12.24 0.99 22.24
CA ALA A 58 -11.54 0.64 21.02
C ALA A 58 -11.92 1.70 20.00
N PHE A 59 -10.93 2.40 19.45
CA PHE A 59 -11.07 2.98 18.13
C PHE A 59 -11.46 1.83 17.20
N ALA A 60 -12.76 1.61 17.00
CA ALA A 60 -13.22 0.83 15.88
C ALA A 60 -12.76 1.63 14.67
N ALA A 61 -11.68 1.16 14.02
CA ALA A 61 -11.43 1.53 12.64
C ALA A 61 -12.77 1.32 11.93
N PRO A 62 -13.27 2.30 11.17
CA PRO A 62 -14.54 2.13 10.46
C PRO A 62 -14.48 0.79 9.74
N ALA A 63 -15.52 -0.04 9.94
CA ALA A 63 -15.69 -1.25 9.16
C ALA A 63 -15.92 -0.83 7.71
N ASN A 64 -14.83 -0.58 6.99
CA ASN A 64 -14.86 -0.38 5.56
C ASN A 64 -15.26 -1.74 4.98
N ALA A 65 -16.54 -1.89 4.64
CA ALA A 65 -16.95 -2.98 3.78
C ALA A 65 -16.08 -2.89 2.54
N GLU A 66 -15.33 -3.94 2.25
CA GLU A 66 -14.52 -3.99 1.05
C GLU A 66 -15.40 -3.78 -0.18
N PRO A 67 -14.89 -3.16 -1.25
CA PRO A 67 -15.67 -3.00 -2.46
C PRO A 67 -16.16 -4.37 -2.92
N VAL A 68 -17.37 -4.46 -3.45
CA VAL A 68 -17.80 -5.62 -4.22
C VAL A 68 -17.90 -5.16 -5.67
N SER A 69 -17.12 -5.78 -6.57
CA SER A 69 -17.07 -5.36 -7.97
C SER A 69 -18.28 -5.85 -8.74
N ASN A 70 -18.92 -4.97 -9.50
CA ASN A 70 -19.95 -5.34 -10.47
C ASN A 70 -19.37 -5.64 -11.87
N SER A 71 -18.05 -5.69 -12.00
CA SER A 71 -17.32 -5.97 -13.24
C SER A 71 -16.04 -6.77 -12.94
N TYR A 72 -14.91 -6.40 -13.53
CA TYR A 72 -13.61 -7.04 -13.34
C TYR A 72 -13.04 -6.80 -11.94
N VAL A 73 -12.26 -7.77 -11.47
CA VAL A 73 -11.61 -7.77 -10.17
C VAL A 73 -10.09 -7.87 -10.31
N LEU A 74 -9.38 -6.99 -9.61
CA LEU A 74 -7.92 -7.00 -9.45
C LEU A 74 -7.49 -7.32 -8.02
N VAL A 75 -6.49 -8.19 -7.88
CA VAL A 75 -5.86 -8.59 -6.60
C VAL A 75 -4.34 -8.74 -6.78
N GLY A 76 -3.58 -8.91 -5.69
CA GLY A 76 -2.18 -9.35 -5.75
C GLY A 76 -1.18 -8.32 -5.26
N SER A 77 -0.29 -7.87 -6.15
CA SER A 77 0.85 -7.00 -5.78
C SER A 77 0.41 -5.71 -5.09
N ASP A 78 1.04 -5.45 -3.93
CA ASP A 78 0.94 -4.21 -3.17
C ASP A 78 1.70 -3.06 -3.85
N THR A 79 2.81 -3.34 -4.55
CA THR A 79 3.56 -2.31 -5.32
C THR A 79 2.68 -1.53 -6.30
N LEU A 80 1.70 -2.20 -6.93
CA LEU A 80 0.81 -1.55 -7.90
C LEU A 80 -0.48 -1.03 -7.24
N GLN A 81 -0.79 -1.47 -6.02
CA GLN A 81 -2.09 -1.30 -5.37
C GLN A 81 -2.55 0.15 -5.37
N ASP A 82 -1.76 1.07 -4.83
CA ASP A 82 -2.22 2.46 -4.66
C ASP A 82 -2.52 3.14 -6.00
N SER A 83 -1.68 2.92 -7.01
CA SER A 83 -1.90 3.49 -8.34
C SER A 83 -3.12 2.88 -9.04
N VAL A 84 -3.33 1.56 -8.89
CA VAL A 84 -4.49 0.88 -9.47
C VAL A 84 -5.76 1.29 -8.73
N ASN A 85 -5.73 1.40 -7.40
CA ASN A 85 -6.84 1.88 -6.59
C ASN A 85 -7.24 3.30 -7.00
N ALA A 86 -6.27 4.20 -7.18
CA ALA A 86 -6.53 5.56 -7.66
C ALA A 86 -7.18 5.55 -9.05
N LEU A 87 -6.73 4.68 -9.95
CA LEU A 87 -7.32 4.52 -11.29
C LEU A 87 -8.74 3.93 -11.25
N THR A 88 -9.01 2.92 -10.42
CA THR A 88 -10.32 2.25 -10.38
C THR A 88 -11.38 3.03 -9.59
N ASN A 89 -10.97 3.71 -8.51
CA ASN A 89 -11.84 4.56 -7.71
C ASN A 89 -12.07 5.92 -8.36
N GLY A 90 -11.09 6.38 -9.14
CA GLY A 90 -11.08 7.70 -9.76
C GLY A 90 -10.22 8.67 -8.97
N THR A 91 -9.43 9.48 -9.67
CA THR A 91 -8.53 10.46 -9.05
C THR A 91 -8.35 11.68 -9.94
N SER A 92 -8.06 12.84 -9.31
CA SER A 92 -7.70 14.09 -10.00
C SER A 92 -6.23 14.45 -9.83
N ILE A 93 -5.38 13.52 -9.39
CA ILE A 93 -3.97 13.79 -9.06
C ILE A 93 -3.13 14.25 -10.27
N SER A 94 -3.55 13.93 -11.48
CA SER A 94 -2.96 14.41 -12.73
C SER A 94 -3.47 15.80 -13.16
N GLY A 95 -4.38 16.42 -12.39
CA GLY A 95 -5.05 17.68 -12.73
C GLY A 95 -6.34 17.50 -13.53
N SER A 96 -6.71 16.28 -13.90
CA SER A 96 -8.01 15.94 -14.50
C SER A 96 -8.55 14.69 -13.86
N PHE A 97 -9.88 14.56 -13.77
CA PHE A 97 -10.48 13.34 -13.24
C PHE A 97 -10.27 12.18 -14.21
N VAL A 98 -9.56 11.15 -13.74
CA VAL A 98 -9.27 9.92 -14.48
C VAL A 98 -9.86 8.76 -13.72
N ARG A 99 -10.64 7.92 -14.39
CA ARG A 99 -11.17 6.68 -13.82
C ARG A 99 -11.23 5.58 -14.88
N VAL A 100 -10.62 4.44 -14.58
CA VAL A 100 -10.72 3.23 -15.39
C VAL A 100 -12.06 2.57 -15.11
N THR A 101 -12.86 2.39 -16.16
CA THR A 101 -14.14 1.68 -16.13
C THR A 101 -14.21 0.71 -17.30
N SER A 102 -15.14 -0.23 -17.24
CA SER A 102 -15.37 -1.17 -18.34
C SER A 102 -16.83 -1.18 -18.74
N ALA A 103 -17.14 -0.81 -19.98
CA ALA A 103 -18.52 -0.69 -20.47
C ALA A 103 -19.44 0.09 -19.50
N GLY A 104 -18.92 1.15 -18.86
CA GLY A 104 -19.64 1.95 -17.87
C GLY A 104 -19.74 1.34 -16.46
N ALA A 105 -19.27 0.12 -16.25
CA ALA A 105 -19.24 -0.55 -14.94
C ALA A 105 -17.92 -0.29 -14.19
N THR A 106 -17.98 -0.38 -12.87
CA THR A 106 -16.84 -0.13 -11.98
C THR A 106 -15.94 -1.35 -11.91
N VAL A 107 -14.65 -1.15 -12.13
CA VAL A 107 -13.63 -2.18 -11.91
C VAL A 107 -13.21 -2.14 -10.44
N GLY A 108 -13.08 -3.30 -9.80
CA GLY A 108 -12.72 -3.41 -8.37
C GLY A 108 -11.26 -3.77 -8.19
N SER A 109 -10.52 -2.98 -7.41
CA SER A 109 -9.15 -3.28 -6.99
C SER A 109 -9.14 -3.51 -5.48
N PHE A 110 -8.76 -4.71 -5.06
CA PHE A 110 -8.70 -5.09 -3.65
C PHE A 110 -7.29 -4.99 -3.14
N ASP A 111 -7.14 -4.46 -1.93
CA ASP A 111 -5.84 -4.32 -1.29
C ASP A 111 -5.20 -5.68 -1.00
N ALA A 112 -3.88 -5.74 -1.06
CA ALA A 112 -3.05 -6.89 -0.75
C ALA A 112 -2.98 -7.17 0.75
N PHE A 113 -3.27 -6.17 1.57
CA PHE A 113 -3.31 -6.24 3.04
C PHE A 113 -4.62 -5.62 3.56
N GLY A 114 -5.02 -6.00 4.77
CA GLY A 114 -6.32 -5.65 5.36
C GLY A 114 -6.93 -6.84 6.08
N SER A 115 -8.25 -7.03 5.96
CA SER A 115 -8.93 -8.22 6.49
C SER A 115 -8.32 -9.51 5.93
N SER A 116 -8.35 -10.59 6.71
CA SER A 116 -7.78 -11.89 6.30
C SER A 116 -8.50 -12.52 5.10
N SER A 117 -9.77 -12.19 4.89
CA SER A 117 -10.61 -12.67 3.79
C SER A 117 -11.31 -11.54 3.07
N ILE A 118 -11.61 -11.78 1.78
CA ILE A 118 -12.30 -10.85 0.87
C ILE A 118 -13.45 -11.55 0.15
N GLN A 119 -14.46 -10.78 -0.28
CA GLN A 119 -15.51 -11.21 -1.20
C GLN A 119 -15.50 -10.25 -2.39
N THR A 120 -15.12 -10.75 -3.58
CA THR A 120 -14.81 -9.85 -4.69
C THR A 120 -15.99 -9.53 -5.60
N LYS A 121 -16.97 -10.43 -5.68
CA LYS A 121 -18.18 -10.29 -6.50
C LYS A 121 -19.46 -10.53 -5.68
N PRO A 122 -20.61 -9.96 -6.07
CA PRO A 122 -21.86 -10.15 -5.35
C PRO A 122 -22.21 -11.64 -5.25
N ASN A 123 -22.55 -12.10 -4.04
CA ASN A 123 -22.85 -13.50 -3.75
C ASN A 123 -21.68 -14.48 -4.03
N GLY A 124 -20.47 -13.98 -4.27
CA GLY A 124 -19.27 -14.80 -4.38
C GLY A 124 -18.85 -15.39 -3.03
N PRO A 125 -18.03 -16.46 -3.00
CA PRO A 125 -17.49 -16.96 -1.75
C PRO A 125 -16.53 -15.94 -1.12
N TYR A 126 -16.46 -15.92 0.22
CA TYR A 126 -15.31 -15.35 0.91
C TYR A 126 -14.10 -16.28 0.76
N PHE A 127 -12.93 -15.71 0.49
CA PHE A 127 -11.68 -16.45 0.38
C PHE A 127 -10.51 -15.64 0.93
N GLY A 128 -9.40 -16.31 1.26
CA GLY A 128 -8.24 -15.64 1.84
C GLY A 128 -7.69 -14.53 0.93
N ARG A 129 -7.34 -13.37 1.49
CA ARG A 129 -6.84 -12.23 0.71
C ARG A 129 -5.55 -12.58 -0.05
N PRO A 130 -5.50 -12.40 -1.39
CA PRO A 130 -4.23 -12.53 -2.13
C PRO A 130 -3.28 -11.38 -1.81
N SER A 131 -2.15 -11.70 -1.18
CA SER A 131 -1.12 -10.72 -0.81
C SER A 131 0.18 -10.91 -1.61
N GLY A 132 0.52 -9.93 -2.44
CA GLY A 132 1.71 -9.95 -3.30
C GLY A 132 1.48 -10.57 -4.67
N SER A 133 2.48 -10.41 -5.55
CA SER A 133 2.41 -10.80 -6.97
C SER A 133 2.13 -12.29 -7.16
N GLY A 134 2.83 -13.16 -6.43
CA GLY A 134 2.66 -14.61 -6.54
C GLY A 134 1.27 -15.07 -6.09
N ALA A 135 0.79 -14.55 -4.96
CA ALA A 135 -0.55 -14.86 -4.47
C ALA A 135 -1.65 -14.38 -5.42
N GLY A 136 -1.49 -13.18 -6.00
CA GLY A 136 -2.42 -12.66 -7.00
C GLY A 136 -2.52 -13.54 -8.25
N VAL A 137 -1.38 -13.94 -8.82
CA VAL A 137 -1.34 -14.84 -9.99
C VAL A 137 -1.93 -16.21 -9.66
N ASN A 138 -1.66 -16.74 -8.46
CA ASN A 138 -2.26 -18.01 -8.01
C ASN A 138 -3.78 -17.89 -7.81
N ALA A 139 -4.27 -16.75 -7.31
CA ALA A 139 -5.71 -16.49 -7.20
C ALA A 139 -6.39 -16.41 -8.58
N LEU A 140 -5.77 -15.70 -9.53
CA LEU A 140 -6.23 -15.66 -10.92
C LEU A 140 -6.30 -17.06 -11.52
N ARG A 141 -5.25 -17.86 -11.36
CA ARG A 141 -5.21 -19.25 -11.85
C ARG A 141 -6.31 -20.11 -11.25
N ALA A 142 -6.47 -20.08 -9.92
CA ALA A 142 -7.54 -20.82 -9.26
C ALA A 142 -8.94 -20.36 -9.71
N SER A 143 -9.08 -19.06 -10.01
CA SER A 143 -10.33 -18.51 -10.53
C SER A 143 -10.67 -18.98 -11.94
N ILE A 144 -9.66 -19.11 -12.81
CA ILE A 144 -9.79 -19.62 -14.17
C ILE A 144 -10.04 -21.13 -14.18
N ASN A 145 -9.28 -21.89 -13.39
CA ASN A 145 -9.39 -23.35 -13.31
C ASN A 145 -10.80 -23.77 -12.83
N GLY A 146 -11.38 -23.02 -11.91
CA GLY A 146 -12.77 -23.19 -11.47
C GLY A 146 -13.02 -24.40 -10.55
N THR A 147 -12.03 -25.27 -10.33
CA THR A 147 -12.12 -26.41 -9.39
C THR A 147 -11.04 -26.39 -8.31
N ALA A 148 -9.87 -25.78 -8.59
CA ALA A 148 -8.77 -25.65 -7.65
C ALA A 148 -9.16 -24.91 -6.35
N LEU A 149 -8.71 -25.46 -5.21
CA LEU A 149 -8.83 -24.80 -3.91
C LEU A 149 -7.73 -23.74 -3.77
N TYR A 150 -8.14 -22.50 -3.51
CA TYR A 150 -7.25 -21.38 -3.29
C TYR A 150 -7.02 -21.14 -1.79
N SER A 151 -5.77 -20.82 -1.43
CA SER A 151 -5.34 -20.42 -0.08
C SER A 151 -4.56 -19.11 -0.17
N GLY A 152 -5.18 -17.99 0.25
CA GLY A 152 -4.53 -16.68 0.28
C GLY A 152 -4.02 -16.26 1.66
N ASN A 153 -4.58 -16.84 2.71
CA ASN A 153 -4.24 -16.53 4.10
C ASN A 153 -4.42 -17.78 4.95
N ALA A 154 -3.42 -18.13 5.78
CA ALA A 154 -3.43 -19.36 6.57
C ALA A 154 -4.57 -19.43 7.60
N ALA A 155 -5.13 -18.29 8.01
CA ALA A 155 -6.26 -18.23 8.93
C ALA A 155 -7.62 -18.42 8.24
N VAL A 156 -7.66 -18.54 6.91
CA VAL A 156 -8.90 -18.67 6.12
C VAL A 156 -8.93 -20.04 5.44
N PRO A 157 -10.01 -20.83 5.62
CA PRO A 157 -10.15 -22.11 4.93
C PRO A 157 -10.01 -21.97 3.41
N THR A 158 -9.39 -22.96 2.79
CA THR A 158 -9.25 -22.99 1.33
C THR A 158 -10.60 -23.07 0.64
N LYS A 159 -10.72 -22.45 -0.53
CA LYS A 159 -11.99 -22.32 -1.24
C LYS A 159 -11.81 -22.36 -2.75
N THR A 160 -12.74 -22.97 -3.46
CA THR A 160 -12.86 -22.78 -4.91
C THR A 160 -13.36 -21.36 -5.21
N ILE A 161 -12.64 -20.63 -6.06
CA ILE A 161 -12.89 -19.20 -6.34
C ILE A 161 -13.20 -18.94 -7.82
N SER A 162 -13.93 -19.86 -8.45
CA SER A 162 -14.32 -19.77 -9.86
C SER A 162 -14.92 -18.41 -10.20
N GLY A 163 -14.36 -17.74 -11.21
CA GLY A 163 -14.81 -16.44 -11.70
C GLY A 163 -14.71 -15.26 -10.73
N GLN A 164 -14.06 -15.39 -9.57
CA GLN A 164 -13.90 -14.33 -8.57
C GLN A 164 -12.77 -13.33 -8.86
N VAL A 165 -11.74 -13.72 -9.63
CA VAL A 165 -10.57 -12.89 -9.95
C VAL A 165 -10.36 -12.87 -11.46
N ASP A 166 -10.28 -11.69 -12.04
CA ASP A 166 -10.14 -11.52 -13.49
C ASP A 166 -8.73 -11.06 -13.90
N ILE A 167 -8.06 -10.31 -13.01
CA ILE A 167 -6.76 -9.71 -13.28
C ILE A 167 -5.89 -9.83 -12.01
N ALA A 168 -4.64 -10.26 -12.18
CA ALA A 168 -3.64 -10.17 -11.11
C ALA A 168 -2.72 -8.98 -11.33
N ARG A 169 -2.41 -8.25 -10.26
CA ARG A 169 -1.33 -7.25 -10.24
C ARG A 169 -0.02 -7.96 -9.93
N SER A 170 1.02 -7.73 -10.72
CA SER A 170 2.34 -8.32 -10.51
C SER A 170 3.45 -7.28 -10.67
N SER A 171 4.30 -7.16 -9.67
CA SER A 171 5.54 -6.38 -9.74
C SER A 171 6.75 -7.16 -10.27
N SER A 172 6.51 -8.37 -10.80
CA SER A 172 7.54 -9.20 -11.44
C SER A 172 7.01 -9.83 -12.72
N GLY A 173 7.91 -10.05 -13.69
CA GLY A 173 7.59 -10.78 -14.92
C GLY A 173 7.36 -12.27 -14.67
N PRO A 174 7.04 -13.04 -15.72
CA PRO A 174 6.71 -14.47 -15.60
C PRO A 174 7.90 -15.37 -15.19
N GLY A 175 9.14 -14.88 -15.30
CA GLY A 175 10.35 -15.61 -14.92
C GLY A 175 10.44 -16.96 -15.64
N ALA A 176 10.73 -18.03 -14.90
CA ALA A 176 10.79 -19.39 -15.44
C ALA A 176 9.45 -19.92 -15.99
N ASN A 177 8.32 -19.25 -15.69
CA ASN A 177 7.01 -19.62 -16.25
C ASN A 177 6.75 -19.00 -17.62
N ALA A 178 7.66 -18.18 -18.15
CA ALA A 178 7.53 -17.62 -19.50
C ALA A 178 7.39 -18.76 -20.53
N ASN A 179 6.33 -18.70 -21.32
CA ASN A 179 6.01 -19.76 -22.27
C ASN A 179 5.17 -19.18 -23.40
N ALA A 180 5.65 -19.26 -24.66
CA ALA A 180 4.95 -18.72 -25.82
C ALA A 180 3.56 -19.35 -26.06
N ALA A 181 3.35 -20.59 -25.59
CA ALA A 181 2.06 -21.27 -25.61
C ALA A 181 1.23 -21.04 -24.33
N GLY A 182 1.71 -20.24 -23.40
CA GLY A 182 1.13 -20.07 -22.06
C GLY A 182 -0.32 -19.59 -22.03
N LEU A 183 -1.03 -19.91 -20.95
CA LEU A 183 -2.46 -19.66 -20.76
C LEU A 183 -2.74 -18.31 -20.08
N LEU A 184 -1.73 -17.70 -19.45
CA LEU A 184 -1.78 -16.34 -18.93
C LEU A 184 -1.02 -15.37 -19.84
N LEU A 185 -1.43 -14.10 -19.80
CA LEU A 185 -0.78 -13.00 -20.50
C LEU A 185 -0.35 -11.93 -19.49
N TYR A 186 0.96 -11.68 -19.40
CA TYR A 186 1.57 -10.61 -18.62
C TYR A 186 1.66 -9.36 -19.49
N VAL A 187 0.85 -8.35 -19.19
CA VAL A 187 0.78 -7.12 -19.97
C VAL A 187 1.50 -6.00 -19.20
N PRO A 188 2.54 -5.38 -19.78
CA PRO A 188 3.27 -4.31 -19.12
C PRO A 188 2.35 -3.18 -18.65
N TYR A 189 2.41 -2.87 -17.35
CA TYR A 189 1.63 -1.83 -16.69
C TYR A 189 2.41 -0.52 -16.63
N SER A 190 3.65 -0.58 -16.14
CA SER A 190 4.57 0.54 -15.98
C SER A 190 5.96 0.08 -15.55
N ARG A 191 6.94 0.97 -15.50
CA ARG A 191 8.27 0.70 -14.97
C ARG A 191 8.45 1.25 -13.57
N ASP A 192 8.95 0.39 -12.70
CA ASP A 192 9.36 0.63 -11.32
C ASP A 192 10.88 0.42 -11.20
N ALA A 193 11.45 0.75 -10.04
CA ALA A 193 12.75 0.28 -9.62
C ALA A 193 12.71 -0.14 -8.16
N VAL A 194 13.58 -1.06 -7.76
CA VAL A 194 13.63 -1.53 -6.37
C VAL A 194 14.92 -1.10 -5.72
N SER A 195 14.79 -0.31 -4.66
CA SER A 195 15.88 0.04 -3.74
C SER A 195 15.65 -0.66 -2.39
N TYR A 196 16.30 -0.18 -1.34
CA TYR A 196 16.08 -0.59 0.02
C TYR A 196 15.74 0.63 0.88
N ALA A 197 14.66 0.55 1.64
CA ALA A 197 14.41 1.50 2.72
C ALA A 197 15.31 1.13 3.91
N TYR A 198 15.78 2.13 4.63
CA TYR A 198 16.65 1.93 5.79
C TYR A 198 16.32 2.91 6.90
N LYS A 199 16.70 2.55 8.13
CA LYS A 199 16.68 3.46 9.27
C LYS A 199 18.02 3.44 10.00
N GLY A 200 18.78 4.52 9.91
CA GLY A 200 20.12 4.60 10.49
C GLY A 200 20.96 5.71 9.87
N ASP A 201 22.26 5.71 10.16
CA ASP A 201 23.18 6.74 9.67
C ASP A 201 23.38 6.63 8.15
N SER A 202 23.07 7.70 7.43
CA SER A 202 23.14 7.75 5.98
C SER A 202 24.58 7.67 5.46
N ALA A 203 25.56 8.12 6.24
CA ALA A 203 26.97 7.96 5.87
C ALA A 203 27.39 6.48 5.88
N ALA A 204 26.76 5.66 6.73
CA ALA A 204 27.06 4.25 6.86
C ALA A 204 26.27 3.39 5.85
N ILE A 205 24.95 3.58 5.77
CA ILE A 205 24.03 2.66 5.06
C ILE A 205 23.28 3.31 3.89
N GLY A 206 23.47 4.60 3.62
CA GLY A 206 22.72 5.32 2.58
C GLY A 206 23.08 4.98 1.13
N ALA A 207 24.27 4.39 0.89
CA ALA A 207 24.76 4.11 -0.46
C ALA A 207 25.47 2.75 -0.55
N LEU A 208 24.76 1.68 -0.22
CA LEU A 208 25.27 0.31 -0.32
C LEU A 208 25.43 -0.12 -1.78
N THR A 209 26.50 -0.84 -2.09
CA THR A 209 26.66 -1.50 -3.39
C THR A 209 25.83 -2.78 -3.47
N THR A 210 25.56 -3.29 -4.68
CA THR A 210 24.92 -4.60 -4.86
C THR A 210 25.71 -5.73 -4.21
N ALA A 211 27.05 -5.67 -4.23
CA ALA A 211 27.91 -6.64 -3.56
C ALA A 211 27.78 -6.60 -2.03
N GLN A 212 27.69 -5.40 -1.46
CA GLN A 212 27.43 -5.22 -0.02
C GLN A 212 26.04 -5.70 0.38
N LEU A 213 25.01 -5.36 -0.41
CA LEU A 213 23.65 -5.86 -0.19
C LEU A 213 23.64 -7.39 -0.24
N LYS A 214 24.25 -8.00 -1.27
CA LYS A 214 24.39 -9.45 -1.36
C LYS A 214 25.05 -10.04 -0.12
N GLN A 215 26.20 -9.50 0.30
CA GLN A 215 26.91 -9.93 1.49
C GLN A 215 26.01 -9.91 2.73
N VAL A 216 25.23 -8.84 2.94
CA VAL A 216 24.32 -8.72 4.07
C VAL A 216 23.21 -9.78 4.01
N TYR A 217 22.58 -10.00 2.85
CA TYR A 217 21.46 -10.94 2.70
C TYR A 217 21.86 -12.43 2.69
N GLU A 218 23.11 -12.77 2.38
CA GLU A 218 23.60 -14.17 2.39
C GLU A 218 24.32 -14.55 3.70
N SER A 219 24.54 -13.59 4.61
CA SER A 219 25.35 -13.84 5.80
C SER A 219 24.65 -14.65 6.90
N ASN A 220 25.40 -15.53 7.56
CA ASN A 220 24.98 -16.23 8.77
C ASN A 220 25.48 -15.56 10.06
N THR A 221 26.21 -14.45 9.93
CA THR A 221 26.75 -13.65 11.05
C THR A 221 26.53 -12.15 10.81
N PRO A 222 26.48 -11.31 11.84
CA PRO A 222 26.32 -9.86 11.66
C PRO A 222 27.34 -9.27 10.68
N VAL A 223 26.88 -8.42 9.75
CA VAL A 223 27.72 -7.76 8.75
C VAL A 223 27.85 -6.28 9.10
N THR A 224 29.09 -5.82 9.26
CA THR A 224 29.40 -4.40 9.51
C THR A 224 29.86 -3.72 8.23
N ILE A 225 29.19 -2.65 7.84
CA ILE A 225 29.55 -1.82 6.69
C ILE A 225 29.72 -0.39 7.20
N ASN A 226 30.87 0.23 6.88
CA ASN A 226 31.16 1.61 7.26
C ASN A 226 30.94 1.90 8.76
N GLY A 227 31.25 0.93 9.62
CA GLY A 227 31.09 1.03 11.07
C GLY A 227 29.69 0.73 11.63
N ALA A 228 28.68 0.50 10.78
CA ALA A 228 27.34 0.12 11.21
C ALA A 228 27.05 -1.37 10.94
N VAL A 229 26.48 -2.06 11.93
CA VAL A 229 25.94 -3.42 11.75
C VAL A 229 24.65 -3.32 10.96
N VAL A 230 24.61 -3.86 9.74
CA VAL A 230 23.45 -3.80 8.85
C VAL A 230 22.59 -5.04 9.06
N VAL A 231 21.30 -4.84 9.31
CA VAL A 231 20.36 -5.92 9.62
C VAL A 231 19.36 -6.10 8.46
N PRO A 232 19.43 -7.19 7.69
CA PRO A 232 18.54 -7.40 6.55
C PRO A 232 17.15 -7.86 6.98
N ARG A 233 16.13 -7.24 6.40
CA ARG A 233 14.74 -7.69 6.46
C ARG A 233 14.18 -8.00 5.09
N LEU A 234 13.09 -8.77 5.06
CA LEU A 234 12.35 -9.07 3.85
C LEU A 234 10.84 -8.89 4.04
N PRO A 235 10.13 -8.45 2.99
CA PRO A 235 8.68 -8.60 2.90
C PRO A 235 8.27 -10.09 2.88
N GLN A 236 6.95 -10.31 2.98
CA GLN A 236 6.32 -11.62 2.85
C GLN A 236 6.74 -12.38 1.57
N GLY A 237 6.68 -13.70 1.60
CA GLY A 237 7.39 -14.60 0.67
C GLY A 237 6.82 -14.65 -0.74
N SER A 238 5.55 -14.30 -0.92
CA SER A 238 4.91 -14.13 -2.24
C SER A 238 5.16 -12.74 -2.85
N SER A 239 6.08 -11.97 -2.27
CA SER A 239 6.42 -10.62 -2.71
C SER A 239 7.19 -10.62 -4.03
N GLY A 240 6.69 -9.84 -5.00
CA GLY A 240 7.41 -9.59 -6.25
C GLY A 240 8.63 -8.71 -6.02
N THR A 241 8.52 -7.72 -5.14
CA THR A 241 9.63 -6.82 -4.72
C THR A 241 10.78 -7.58 -4.08
N ARG A 242 10.49 -8.47 -3.14
CA ARG A 242 11.47 -9.41 -2.56
C ARG A 242 12.16 -10.23 -3.63
N SER A 243 11.37 -10.93 -4.45
CA SER A 243 11.90 -11.86 -5.45
C SER A 243 12.79 -11.16 -6.47
N PHE A 244 12.34 -9.99 -6.97
CA PHE A 244 13.12 -9.19 -7.90
C PHE A 244 14.40 -8.66 -7.26
N PHE A 245 14.32 -8.04 -6.08
CA PHE A 245 15.47 -7.43 -5.42
C PHE A 245 16.58 -8.45 -5.16
N LEU A 246 16.24 -9.59 -4.55
CA LEU A 246 17.19 -10.66 -4.25
C LEU A 246 17.89 -11.16 -5.51
N SER A 247 17.13 -11.34 -6.60
CA SER A 247 17.70 -11.71 -7.90
C SER A 247 18.62 -10.62 -8.47
N ALA A 248 18.21 -9.35 -8.41
CA ALA A 248 18.96 -8.23 -8.96
C ALA A 248 20.28 -7.94 -8.23
N ILE A 249 20.35 -8.23 -6.92
CA ILE A 249 21.60 -8.18 -6.14
C ILE A 249 22.39 -9.50 -6.19
N GLY A 250 21.86 -10.55 -6.83
CA GLY A 250 22.54 -11.82 -7.03
C GLY A 250 22.57 -12.74 -5.80
N VAL A 251 21.61 -12.60 -4.88
CA VAL A 251 21.41 -13.53 -3.75
C VAL A 251 20.81 -14.83 -4.26
N THR A 252 21.44 -15.95 -3.94
CA THR A 252 20.94 -17.29 -4.28
C THR A 252 20.44 -18.06 -3.06
N THR A 253 21.03 -17.82 -1.89
CA THR A 253 20.66 -18.48 -0.64
C THR A 253 20.60 -17.44 0.47
N LEU A 254 19.48 -17.38 1.19
CA LEU A 254 19.33 -16.46 2.32
C LEU A 254 20.16 -16.93 3.51
N GLY A 255 20.87 -16.00 4.14
CA GLY A 255 21.59 -16.25 5.38
C GLY A 255 20.68 -16.17 6.61
N SER A 256 21.13 -16.76 7.73
CA SER A 256 20.37 -16.82 8.99
C SER A 256 20.16 -15.47 9.68
N THR A 257 20.85 -14.41 9.23
CA THR A 257 20.65 -13.06 9.77
C THR A 257 19.44 -12.33 9.19
N VAL A 258 18.80 -12.90 8.15
CA VAL A 258 17.63 -12.29 7.51
C VAL A 258 16.39 -12.46 8.39
N ASN A 259 15.74 -11.34 8.70
CA ASN A 259 14.49 -11.31 9.46
C ASN A 259 13.28 -11.05 8.53
N ASP A 260 12.32 -11.98 8.46
CA ASP A 260 11.11 -11.83 7.64
C ASP A 260 9.81 -11.67 8.44
N VAL A 261 9.91 -11.49 9.77
CA VAL A 261 8.77 -11.38 10.72
C VAL A 261 7.66 -12.40 10.42
N ASN A 262 8.03 -13.68 10.43
CA ASN A 262 7.11 -14.79 10.15
C ASN A 262 6.41 -14.66 8.80
N ASN A 263 7.07 -14.04 7.83
CA ASN A 263 6.59 -13.88 6.47
C ASN A 263 5.30 -13.05 6.34
N THR A 264 5.12 -12.04 7.20
CA THR A 264 3.89 -11.22 7.24
C THR A 264 4.08 -9.75 6.85
N THR A 265 5.32 -9.26 6.82
CA THR A 265 5.61 -7.85 6.54
C THR A 265 5.15 -7.46 5.13
N PRO A 266 4.31 -6.40 5.01
CA PRO A 266 3.94 -5.87 3.72
C PRO A 266 5.13 -5.43 2.88
N GLU A 267 4.98 -5.50 1.55
CA GLU A 267 5.87 -4.73 0.69
C GLU A 267 5.65 -3.24 0.99
N ASN A 268 6.65 -2.41 0.75
CA ASN A 268 6.51 -0.95 0.83
C ASN A 268 6.04 -0.41 2.19
N ASP A 269 6.28 -1.16 3.26
CA ASP A 269 6.05 -0.75 4.63
C ASP A 269 7.39 -0.53 5.35
N ALA A 270 7.77 0.74 5.51
CA ALA A 270 9.01 1.11 6.18
C ALA A 270 8.82 1.36 7.70
N SER A 271 7.57 1.32 8.19
CA SER A 271 7.27 1.55 9.61
C SER A 271 7.81 0.42 10.51
N VAL A 272 8.08 -0.74 9.91
CA VAL A 272 8.66 -1.92 10.56
C VAL A 272 10.16 -1.78 10.88
N LEU A 273 10.84 -0.75 10.35
CA LEU A 273 12.28 -0.59 10.48
C LEU A 273 12.71 -0.11 11.87
N GLY A 274 13.57 -0.91 12.49
CA GLY A 274 14.42 -0.61 13.64
C GLY A 274 15.77 -0.02 13.24
N ALA A 275 16.65 0.18 14.23
CA ALA A 275 17.97 0.78 13.99
C ALA A 275 18.87 -0.12 13.13
N ASN A 276 19.49 0.49 12.11
CA ASN A 276 20.34 -0.11 11.09
C ASN A 276 19.68 -1.26 10.29
N GLU A 277 18.35 -1.34 10.30
CA GLU A 277 17.62 -2.30 9.49
C GLU A 277 17.43 -1.78 8.07
N ILE A 278 17.46 -2.70 7.10
CA ILE A 278 17.16 -2.45 5.70
C ILE A 278 16.06 -3.40 5.20
N ILE A 279 15.21 -2.94 4.28
CA ILE A 279 14.17 -3.76 3.65
C ILE A 279 14.00 -3.37 2.17
N PRO A 280 13.87 -4.32 1.22
CA PRO A 280 13.60 -4.01 -0.18
C PRO A 280 12.31 -3.21 -0.34
N PHE A 281 12.34 -2.19 -1.19
CA PHE A 281 11.28 -1.19 -1.30
C PHE A 281 11.16 -0.66 -2.73
N SER A 282 9.93 -0.54 -3.24
CA SER A 282 9.67 0.07 -4.55
C SER A 282 9.96 1.57 -4.51
N ALA A 283 10.83 2.03 -5.42
CA ALA A 283 11.09 3.45 -5.61
C ALA A 283 9.82 4.20 -6.05
N ALA A 284 8.96 3.58 -6.86
CA ALA A 284 7.66 4.17 -7.23
C ALA A 284 6.76 4.34 -6.01
N SER A 285 6.61 3.31 -5.16
CA SER A 285 5.83 3.42 -3.93
C SER A 285 6.40 4.47 -2.97
N TRP A 286 7.73 4.55 -2.85
CA TRP A 286 8.38 5.59 -2.04
C TRP A 286 8.04 6.99 -2.54
N VAL A 287 8.16 7.23 -3.85
CA VAL A 287 7.79 8.50 -4.48
C VAL A 287 6.30 8.80 -4.29
N ALA A 288 5.42 7.82 -4.48
CA ALA A 288 3.99 7.97 -4.28
C ALA A 288 3.66 8.39 -2.83
N GLN A 289 4.21 7.68 -1.85
CA GLN A 289 3.99 7.98 -0.43
C GLN A 289 4.59 9.33 -0.03
N SER A 290 5.76 9.69 -0.56
CA SER A 290 6.41 10.99 -0.30
C SER A 290 5.60 12.15 -0.88
N ASN A 291 4.99 11.95 -2.05
CA ASN A 291 4.18 12.96 -2.73
C ASN A 291 2.74 13.04 -2.20
N GLY A 292 2.36 12.20 -1.21
CA GLY A 292 0.98 12.13 -0.71
C GLY A 292 -0.01 11.59 -1.74
N ALA A 293 0.46 10.78 -2.69
CA ALA A 293 -0.40 10.16 -3.71
C ALA A 293 -1.16 8.93 -3.19
N THR A 294 -0.70 8.34 -2.09
CA THR A 294 -1.25 7.13 -1.47
C THR A 294 -2.23 7.47 -0.36
N GLY A 295 -3.14 6.53 -0.05
CA GLY A 295 -4.09 6.71 1.07
C GLY A 295 -3.46 6.55 2.46
N VAL A 296 -2.35 5.80 2.53
CA VAL A 296 -1.56 5.56 3.74
C VAL A 296 -0.08 5.76 3.41
N SER A 297 0.67 6.37 4.33
CA SER A 297 2.12 6.51 4.23
C SER A 297 2.78 5.81 5.41
N THR A 298 3.71 4.90 5.10
CA THR A 298 4.48 4.11 6.07
C THR A 298 5.93 4.62 6.21
N ILE A 299 6.33 5.57 5.35
CA ILE A 299 7.69 6.14 5.31
C ILE A 299 7.86 7.35 6.23
N GLY A 300 6.79 7.84 6.87
CA GLY A 300 6.80 9.01 7.75
C GLY A 300 7.51 8.79 9.11
N THR A 301 8.02 7.60 9.38
CA THR A 301 8.77 7.30 10.60
C THR A 301 10.11 8.04 10.61
N THR A 302 10.42 8.74 11.72
CA THR A 302 11.67 9.49 11.87
C THR A 302 12.89 8.63 11.61
N GLY A 303 13.80 9.13 10.75
CA GLY A 303 15.06 8.48 10.41
C GLY A 303 14.97 7.41 9.32
N VAL A 304 13.78 7.16 8.77
CA VAL A 304 13.61 6.28 7.60
C VAL A 304 13.93 7.02 6.31
N GLN A 305 14.73 6.40 5.45
CA GLN A 305 15.18 6.94 4.17
C GLN A 305 15.26 5.83 3.11
N LEU A 306 15.39 6.20 1.84
CA LEU A 306 15.59 5.25 0.74
C LEU A 306 17.04 5.27 0.26
N GLY A 307 17.64 4.09 0.18
CA GLY A 307 19.04 3.91 -0.21
C GLY A 307 19.32 4.26 -1.68
N SER A 308 20.57 4.65 -1.93
CA SER A 308 21.13 4.91 -3.26
C SER A 308 22.06 3.77 -3.66
N THR A 309 21.49 2.66 -4.13
CA THR A 309 22.28 1.48 -4.50
C THR A 309 23.32 1.82 -5.56
N ASN A 310 24.56 1.37 -5.38
CA ASN A 310 25.70 1.69 -6.24
C ASN A 310 25.93 3.21 -6.43
N GLY A 311 25.54 4.02 -5.44
CA GLY A 311 25.70 5.48 -5.48
C GLY A 311 24.73 6.21 -6.41
N ILE A 312 23.74 5.52 -6.98
CA ILE A 312 22.72 6.13 -7.84
C ILE A 312 21.44 6.31 -7.02
N ALA A 313 20.98 7.54 -6.87
CA ALA A 313 19.74 7.84 -6.15
C ALA A 313 18.51 7.32 -6.93
N PRO A 314 17.52 6.69 -6.26
CA PRO A 314 16.32 6.14 -6.92
C PRO A 314 15.34 7.19 -7.43
N PHE A 315 15.38 8.40 -6.87
CA PHE A 315 14.54 9.52 -7.26
C PHE A 315 15.35 10.82 -7.26
N THR A 316 14.74 11.88 -7.82
CA THR A 316 15.20 13.26 -7.70
C THR A 316 14.07 14.14 -7.15
N GLY A 317 14.36 15.41 -6.89
CA GLY A 317 13.40 16.33 -6.27
C GLY A 317 13.47 16.32 -4.75
N THR A 318 12.57 17.07 -4.11
CA THR A 318 12.53 17.26 -2.66
C THR A 318 11.10 17.36 -2.15
N GLY A 319 10.86 16.99 -0.88
CA GLY A 319 9.55 17.10 -0.26
C GLY A 319 8.50 16.27 -0.98
N THR A 320 7.36 16.89 -1.31
CA THR A 320 6.22 16.26 -1.99
C THR A 320 6.30 16.32 -3.53
N ALA A 321 7.48 16.65 -4.06
CA ALA A 321 7.73 16.77 -5.49
C ALA A 321 8.83 15.81 -5.96
N LEU A 322 8.86 14.58 -5.41
CA LEU A 322 9.78 13.55 -5.87
C LEU A 322 9.36 13.04 -7.24
N VAL A 323 10.36 12.75 -8.08
CA VAL A 323 10.16 12.10 -9.38
C VAL A 323 11.18 10.98 -9.58
N PRO A 324 10.83 9.91 -10.32
CA PRO A 324 11.75 8.81 -10.60
C PRO A 324 13.07 9.28 -11.22
N ASN A 325 14.19 8.72 -10.77
CA ASN A 325 15.46 8.92 -11.46
C ASN A 325 15.58 7.91 -12.60
N SER A 326 15.54 8.39 -13.84
CA SER A 326 15.62 7.53 -15.04
C SER A 326 16.88 6.67 -15.07
N ALA A 327 18.02 7.17 -14.59
CA ALA A 327 19.27 6.41 -14.55
C ALA A 327 19.18 5.18 -13.62
N TYR A 328 18.54 5.35 -12.46
CA TYR A 328 18.31 4.24 -11.53
C TYR A 328 17.30 3.25 -12.11
N TYR A 329 16.21 3.75 -12.70
CA TYR A 329 15.18 2.92 -13.32
C TYR A 329 15.70 2.20 -14.57
N SER A 330 16.74 2.68 -15.25
CA SER A 330 17.38 1.95 -16.36
C SER A 330 18.43 0.94 -15.91
N SER A 331 18.79 0.90 -14.63
CA SER A 331 19.77 -0.04 -14.09
C SER A 331 19.21 -1.47 -13.97
N THR A 332 20.04 -2.40 -13.49
CA THR A 332 19.62 -3.79 -13.16
C THR A 332 18.60 -3.85 -12.01
N LEU A 333 18.39 -2.75 -11.30
CA LEU A 333 17.37 -2.61 -10.24
C LEU A 333 16.04 -2.06 -10.79
N GLY A 334 15.97 -1.71 -12.07
CA GLY A 334 14.74 -1.34 -12.75
C GLY A 334 13.97 -2.55 -13.25
N ARG A 335 12.64 -2.52 -13.14
CA ARG A 335 11.75 -3.60 -13.58
C ARG A 335 10.48 -3.07 -14.20
N ASP A 336 9.99 -3.78 -15.20
CA ASP A 336 8.61 -3.58 -15.63
C ASP A 336 7.67 -4.34 -14.67
N THR A 337 6.52 -3.74 -14.45
CA THR A 337 5.40 -4.28 -13.68
C THR A 337 4.27 -4.66 -14.64
N TYR A 338 3.34 -5.49 -14.20
CA TYR A 338 2.36 -6.12 -15.08
C TYR A 338 0.97 -6.18 -14.44
N VAL A 339 -0.04 -6.10 -15.30
CA VAL A 339 -1.34 -6.71 -15.05
C VAL A 339 -1.37 -8.05 -15.80
N VAL A 340 -1.90 -9.08 -15.17
CA VAL A 340 -1.92 -10.45 -15.70
C VAL A 340 -3.37 -10.86 -15.91
N VAL A 341 -3.68 -11.41 -17.08
CA VAL A 341 -5.02 -11.86 -17.46
C VAL A 341 -4.98 -13.26 -18.05
N GLU A 342 -6.14 -13.90 -18.19
CA GLU A 342 -6.27 -15.11 -18.98
C GLU A 342 -6.10 -14.79 -20.48
N TYR A 343 -5.16 -15.44 -21.17
CA TYR A 343 -4.84 -15.12 -22.56
C TYR A 343 -6.04 -15.32 -23.50
N LYS A 344 -6.80 -16.40 -23.33
CA LYS A 344 -7.94 -16.71 -24.21
C LYS A 344 -9.00 -15.59 -24.22
N ARG A 345 -9.19 -14.92 -23.08
CA ARG A 345 -10.15 -13.82 -22.95
C ARG A 345 -9.74 -12.53 -23.65
N VAL A 346 -8.49 -12.43 -24.09
CA VAL A 346 -7.96 -11.24 -24.79
C VAL A 346 -7.38 -11.58 -26.17
N ASN A 347 -7.54 -12.81 -26.62
CA ASN A 347 -7.22 -13.25 -27.97
C ASN A 347 -8.51 -13.18 -28.83
N SER A 348 -8.57 -12.25 -29.78
CA SER A 348 -9.77 -12.02 -30.61
C SER A 348 -10.20 -13.23 -31.46
N ASN A 349 -9.33 -14.22 -31.63
CA ASN A 349 -9.63 -15.45 -32.37
C ASN A 349 -10.16 -16.58 -31.48
N ASP A 350 -10.24 -16.39 -30.17
CA ASP A 350 -10.72 -17.39 -29.23
C ASP A 350 -12.23 -17.22 -28.95
N PRO A 351 -13.03 -18.30 -28.85
CA PRO A 351 -14.45 -18.21 -28.50
C PRO A 351 -14.72 -17.56 -27.14
N ALA A 352 -13.76 -17.57 -26.22
CA ALA A 352 -13.86 -16.93 -24.91
C ALA A 352 -13.44 -15.45 -24.92
N TYR A 353 -13.19 -14.86 -26.10
CA TYR A 353 -12.78 -13.48 -26.23
C TYR A 353 -13.76 -12.51 -25.55
N ASP A 354 -13.20 -11.62 -24.75
CA ASP A 354 -13.91 -10.61 -23.99
C ASP A 354 -13.35 -9.24 -24.39
N ALA A 355 -14.05 -8.56 -25.30
CA ALA A 355 -13.63 -7.27 -25.85
C ALA A 355 -13.49 -6.18 -24.78
N ASN A 356 -14.26 -6.27 -23.69
CA ASN A 356 -14.19 -5.33 -22.59
C ASN A 356 -12.92 -5.53 -21.76
N LEU A 357 -12.55 -6.79 -21.48
CA LEU A 357 -11.27 -7.09 -20.83
C LEU A 357 -10.09 -6.69 -21.73
N ALA A 358 -10.18 -6.97 -23.03
CA ALA A 358 -9.14 -6.59 -23.99
C ALA A 358 -8.93 -5.07 -24.02
N ALA A 359 -10.00 -4.26 -24.03
CA ALA A 359 -9.91 -2.81 -23.97
C ALA A 359 -9.32 -2.29 -22.65
N LEU A 360 -9.58 -2.97 -21.51
CA LEU A 360 -9.01 -2.60 -20.21
C LEU A 360 -7.50 -2.75 -20.14
N ILE A 361 -6.90 -3.63 -20.96
CA ILE A 361 -5.46 -3.88 -20.99
C ILE A 361 -4.80 -3.38 -22.27
N ASP A 362 -5.52 -2.67 -23.14
CA ASP A 362 -4.98 -2.10 -24.36
C ASP A 362 -4.21 -0.79 -24.06
N PRO A 363 -2.88 -0.73 -24.29
CA PRO A 363 -2.09 0.46 -23.98
C PRO A 363 -2.46 1.68 -24.84
N THR A 364 -3.16 1.50 -25.96
CA THR A 364 -3.60 2.59 -26.85
C THR A 364 -4.87 3.29 -26.35
N VAL A 365 -5.65 2.65 -25.48
CA VAL A 365 -6.86 3.22 -24.89
C VAL A 365 -6.49 4.13 -23.71
N GLY A 366 -6.77 5.43 -23.80
CA GLY A 366 -6.27 6.43 -22.85
C GLY A 366 -6.57 6.17 -21.36
N GLN A 367 -7.74 5.57 -21.06
CA GLN A 367 -8.16 5.20 -19.69
C GLN A 367 -8.19 3.68 -19.49
N SER A 368 -7.24 2.95 -20.09
CA SER A 368 -7.00 1.53 -19.77
C SER A 368 -6.02 1.39 -18.60
N LEU A 369 -5.92 0.19 -18.03
CA LEU A 369 -4.95 -0.11 -16.99
C LEU A 369 -3.52 -0.02 -17.49
N THR A 370 -3.23 -0.26 -18.77
CA THR A 370 -1.85 -0.40 -19.30
C THR A 370 -1.39 0.83 -20.06
N ASN A 371 -2.27 1.79 -20.34
CA ASN A 371 -1.89 3.05 -20.97
C ASN A 371 -0.83 3.81 -20.16
N PHE A 372 0.15 4.38 -20.88
CA PHE A 372 1.19 5.23 -20.31
C PHE A 372 1.31 6.58 -21.05
N GLY A 373 0.18 7.17 -21.42
CA GLY A 373 0.11 8.49 -22.06
C GLY A 373 0.61 9.65 -21.18
N SER A 374 0.79 10.82 -21.79
CA SER A 374 1.19 12.06 -21.10
C SER A 374 0.05 13.04 -20.85
N PHE A 375 -1.08 12.92 -21.55
CA PHE A 375 -2.22 13.81 -21.35
C PHE A 375 -2.83 13.60 -19.96
N ALA A 376 -3.23 14.69 -19.29
CA ALA A 376 -3.75 14.67 -17.92
C ALA A 376 -4.96 13.74 -17.72
N THR A 377 -5.72 13.49 -18.80
CA THR A 377 -6.90 12.60 -18.85
C THR A 377 -6.56 11.11 -19.01
N THR A 378 -5.28 10.74 -19.04
CA THR A 378 -4.85 9.35 -19.27
C THR A 378 -4.38 8.65 -18.00
N SER A 379 -4.48 7.32 -17.98
CA SER A 379 -3.95 6.50 -16.88
C SER A 379 -2.44 6.71 -16.69
N GLY A 380 -1.69 6.93 -17.78
CA GLY A 380 -0.26 7.22 -17.73
C GLY A 380 0.10 8.48 -16.93
N ALA A 381 -0.70 9.53 -17.04
CA ALA A 381 -0.48 10.75 -16.27
C ALA A 381 -0.68 10.53 -14.76
N VAL A 382 -1.65 9.69 -14.37
CA VAL A 382 -1.83 9.26 -12.98
C VAL A 382 -0.61 8.46 -12.52
N LYS A 383 -0.22 7.40 -13.25
CA LYS A 383 0.91 6.54 -12.88
C LYS A 383 2.22 7.31 -12.64
N LYS A 384 2.48 8.36 -13.43
CA LYS A 384 3.66 9.23 -13.21
C LYS A 384 3.64 9.94 -11.86
N LYS A 385 2.47 10.31 -11.33
CA LYS A 385 2.33 10.88 -9.98
C LYS A 385 2.62 9.87 -8.87
N PHE A 386 2.44 8.58 -9.17
CA PHE A 386 2.82 7.45 -8.32
C PHE A 386 4.27 6.99 -8.53
N GLY A 387 5.12 7.78 -9.20
CA GLY A 387 6.54 7.45 -9.32
C GLY A 387 6.86 6.33 -10.32
N PHE A 388 5.97 6.05 -11.27
CA PHE A 388 6.27 5.11 -12.35
C PHE A 388 6.84 5.81 -13.59
N LEU A 389 7.68 5.10 -14.34
CA LEU A 389 8.07 5.43 -15.70
C LEU A 389 7.32 4.56 -16.72
N ALA A 390 7.44 4.88 -18.00
CA ALA A 390 6.91 4.02 -19.05
C ALA A 390 7.62 2.66 -19.01
N PRO A 391 6.91 1.54 -19.28
CA PRO A 391 7.56 0.24 -19.38
C PRO A 391 8.61 0.25 -20.51
N VAL A 392 9.66 -0.55 -20.39
CA VAL A 392 10.69 -0.65 -21.46
C VAL A 392 10.10 -1.22 -22.73
N SER A 393 9.08 -2.06 -22.59
CA SER A 393 8.34 -2.63 -23.71
C SER A 393 6.85 -2.65 -23.40
N THR A 394 6.02 -2.46 -24.41
CA THR A 394 4.57 -2.70 -24.34
C THR A 394 4.21 -4.12 -24.80
N THR A 395 5.19 -4.93 -25.21
CA THR A 395 4.97 -6.31 -25.65
C THR A 395 4.56 -7.20 -24.47
N ALA A 396 3.35 -7.76 -24.56
CA ALA A 396 2.86 -8.71 -23.58
C ALA A 396 3.56 -10.07 -23.69
N GLN A 397 3.72 -10.76 -22.56
CA GLN A 397 4.41 -12.04 -22.46
C GLN A 397 3.45 -13.16 -22.06
N ARG A 398 3.40 -14.23 -22.85
CA ARG A 398 2.64 -15.45 -22.52
C ARG A 398 3.36 -16.23 -21.42
N ALA A 399 2.61 -16.84 -20.51
CA ALA A 399 3.16 -17.60 -19.38
C ALA A 399 2.23 -18.72 -18.92
N PHE A 400 2.80 -19.69 -18.19
CA PHE A 400 2.12 -20.87 -17.62
C PHE A 400 1.54 -21.83 -18.67
N ALA A 401 2.16 -23.00 -18.83
CA ALA A 401 1.65 -24.06 -19.72
C ALA A 401 0.33 -24.68 -19.21
N THR A 402 0.09 -24.61 -17.91
CA THR A 402 -1.09 -25.16 -17.22
C THR A 402 -1.59 -24.19 -16.16
N ILE A 403 -2.88 -24.24 -15.85
CA ILE A 403 -3.51 -23.38 -14.84
C ILE A 403 -3.84 -24.16 -13.58
#